data_AF-A0A351ETY3-F1
#
_entry.id   AF-A0A351ETY3-F1
#
_cell.length_a   1.000
_cell.length_b   1.000
_cell.length_c   1.000
_cell.angle_alpha   90.00
_cell.angle_beta   90.00
_cell.angle_gamma   90.00
#
_symmetry.space_group_name_H-M   'P 1'
#
loop_
_entity.id
_entity.type
_entity.pdbx_description
1 polymer ?
#
loop_
_entity_poly.entity_id
_entity_poly.type
_entity_poly.pdbx_seq_one_letter_code
_entity_poly.pdbx_strand_id
1 'polypeptide(L)' 'MERNGEVVFNGVSSDFVDDHAVSLCRLVEQLARHGVMLRTGQKIITGAFARFPTEPGDHWRASYAGIGDVEITIS' A
#
# COMPACT_ATOMS: atom_id res chain seq x y z
N MET A 1 -9.03 1.80 -8.03
CA MET A 1 -7.72 1.76 -8.70
C MET A 1 -7.94 1.48 -10.16
N GLU A 2 -7.32 2.29 -10.99
CA GLU A 2 -7.50 2.33 -12.43
C GLU A 2 -6.16 2.03 -13.13
N ARG A 3 -6.23 1.29 -14.23
CA ARG A 3 -5.14 1.09 -15.19
C ARG A 3 -5.60 1.63 -16.54
N ASN A 4 -4.88 2.59 -17.09
CA ASN A 4 -5.19 3.20 -18.39
C ASN A 4 -6.64 3.73 -18.50
N GLY A 5 -7.18 4.27 -17.40
CA GLY A 5 -8.55 4.78 -17.29
C GLY A 5 -9.63 3.74 -17.03
N GLU A 6 -9.28 2.45 -16.94
CA GLU A 6 -10.22 1.37 -16.59
C GLU A 6 -10.09 0.98 -15.13
N VAL A 7 -11.22 0.92 -14.41
CA VAL A 7 -11.24 0.48 -13.00
C VAL A 7 -10.97 -1.03 -12.94
N VAL A 8 -9.80 -1.40 -12.40
CA VAL A 8 -9.39 -2.81 -12.24
C VAL A 8 -9.51 -3.32 -10.81
N PHE A 9 -9.72 -2.42 -9.84
CA PHE A 9 -9.92 -2.79 -8.44
C PHE A 9 -10.70 -1.73 -7.68
N ASN A 10 -11.63 -2.19 -6.83
CA ASN A 10 -12.33 -1.37 -5.84
C ASN A 10 -12.51 -2.18 -4.55
N GLY A 11 -12.24 -1.58 -3.40
CA GLY A 11 -12.33 -2.25 -2.11
C GLY A 11 -11.95 -1.34 -0.95
N VAL A 12 -12.27 -1.77 0.26
CA VAL A 12 -11.82 -1.11 1.49
C VAL A 12 -10.75 -1.94 2.18
N SER A 13 -9.93 -1.31 3.01
CA SER A 13 -8.78 -1.97 3.62
C SER A 13 -9.15 -3.24 4.38
N SER A 14 -10.25 -3.23 5.12
CA SER A 14 -10.76 -4.37 5.90
C SER A 14 -11.00 -5.64 5.10
N ASP A 15 -11.13 -5.54 3.78
CA ASP A 15 -11.40 -6.69 2.92
C ASP A 15 -10.11 -7.42 2.50
N PHE A 16 -8.94 -6.79 2.64
CA PHE A 16 -7.68 -7.27 2.06
C PHE A 16 -6.48 -7.22 3.01
N VAL A 17 -6.50 -6.29 3.96
CA VAL A 17 -5.50 -6.15 5.02
C VAL A 17 -6.27 -6.20 6.34
N ASP A 18 -5.68 -6.84 7.36
CA ASP A 18 -6.12 -6.65 8.74
C ASP A 18 -6.08 -5.13 9.09
N ASP A 19 -6.26 -4.80 10.37
CA ASP A 19 -5.98 -3.44 10.86
C ASP A 19 -4.52 -3.02 10.57
N HIS A 20 -4.34 -1.88 9.88
CA HIS A 20 -3.03 -1.32 9.54
C HIS A 20 -2.13 -1.08 10.77
N ALA A 21 -2.72 -0.70 11.91
CA ALA A 21 -1.99 -0.54 13.17
C ALA A 21 -1.50 -1.88 13.71
N VAL A 22 -2.30 -2.94 13.58
CA VAL A 22 -1.89 -4.31 13.96
C VAL A 22 -0.71 -4.77 13.11
N SER A 23 -0.74 -4.52 11.79
CA SER A 23 0.40 -4.82 10.91
C SER A 23 1.68 -4.07 11.32
N LEU A 24 1.56 -2.79 11.72
CA LEU A 24 2.69 -2.02 12.23
C LEU A 24 3.23 -2.57 13.55
N CYS A 25 2.36 -2.91 14.52
CA CYS A 25 2.77 -3.52 15.78
C CYS A 25 3.52 -4.83 15.56
N ARG A 26 3.00 -5.71 14.69
CA ARG A 26 3.67 -6.97 14.34
C ARG A 26 5.07 -6.72 13.76
N LEU A 27 5.24 -5.74 12.88
CA LEU A 27 6.55 -5.37 12.35
C LEU A 27 7.51 -4.91 13.47
N VAL A 28 7.06 -4.04 14.37
CA VAL A 28 7.88 -3.55 15.49
C VAL A 28 8.31 -4.69 16.40
N GLU A 29 7.40 -5.60 16.74
CA GLU A 29 7.72 -6.78 17.55
C GLU A 29 8.75 -7.70 16.87
N GLN A 30 8.64 -7.91 15.55
CA GLN A 30 9.63 -8.71 14.83
C GLN A 30 11.00 -8.03 14.83
N LEU A 31 11.08 -6.73 14.53
CA LEU A 31 12.34 -5.99 14.52
C LEU A 31 13.02 -6.02 15.90
N ALA A 32 12.25 -5.88 16.98
CA ALA A 32 12.76 -5.91 18.34
C ALA A 32 13.45 -7.24 18.68
N ARG A 33 12.94 -8.38 18.19
CA ARG A 33 13.58 -9.71 18.36
C ARG A 33 14.98 -9.79 17.74
N HIS A 34 15.27 -8.90 16.79
CA HIS A 34 16.57 -8.79 16.13
C HIS A 34 17.40 -7.57 16.61
N GLY A 35 16.97 -6.90 17.68
CA GLY A 35 17.64 -5.70 18.20
C GLY A 35 17.54 -4.48 17.27
N VAL A 36 16.60 -4.49 16.33
CA VAL A 36 16.33 -3.40 15.39
C VAL A 36 15.12 -2.61 15.85
N MET A 37 15.12 -1.30 15.61
CA MET A 37 14.00 -0.41 15.91
C MET A 37 13.68 0.47 14.70
N LEU A 38 12.41 0.87 14.60
CA LEU A 38 12.02 1.94 13.69
C LEU A 38 12.58 3.28 14.20
N ARG A 39 12.96 4.14 13.27
CA ARG A 39 13.51 5.47 13.53
C ARG A 39 12.50 6.54 13.14
N THR A 40 12.53 7.65 13.88
CA THR A 40 11.74 8.83 13.56
C THR A 40 11.95 9.26 12.12
N GLY A 41 10.84 9.54 11.42
CA GLY A 41 10.85 9.95 10.01
C GLY A 41 10.81 8.81 8.99
N GLN A 42 10.92 7.54 9.42
CA GLN A 42 10.73 6.41 8.51
C GLN A 42 9.27 6.30 8.07
N LYS A 43 9.07 6.03 6.77
CA LYS A 43 7.77 5.75 6.16
C LYS A 43 7.60 4.24 6.04
N ILE A 44 6.44 3.71 6.40
CA ILE A 44 6.16 2.27 6.43
C ILE A 44 4.94 1.98 5.56
N ILE A 45 5.05 0.96 4.71
CA ILE A 45 3.93 0.41 3.94
C ILE A 45 3.41 -0.80 4.72
N THR A 46 2.19 -0.71 5.24
CA THR A 46 1.60 -1.72 6.14
C THR A 46 0.96 -2.92 5.43
N GLY A 47 0.88 -2.87 4.10
CA GLY A 47 0.21 -3.88 3.29
C GLY A 47 -0.18 -3.32 1.92
N ALA A 48 -0.64 -4.20 1.04
CA ALA A 48 -1.16 -3.87 -0.28
C ALA A 48 -2.54 -4.50 -0.46
N PHE A 49 -3.45 -3.81 -1.13
CA PHE A 49 -4.83 -4.27 -1.33
C PHE A 49 -4.95 -5.30 -2.45
N ALA A 50 -4.08 -5.22 -3.45
CA ALA A 50 -4.13 -6.04 -4.63
C ALA A 50 -2.76 -6.13 -5.30
N ARG A 51 -2.62 -7.11 -6.20
CA ARG A 51 -1.43 -7.30 -7.02
C ARG A 51 -1.85 -7.44 -8.47
N PHE A 52 -1.28 -6.60 -9.33
CA PHE A 52 -1.51 -6.64 -10.76
C PHE A 52 -0.17 -6.71 -11.51
N PRO A 53 -0.12 -7.39 -12.67
CA PRO A 53 0.98 -7.21 -13.60
C PRO A 53 0.97 -5.78 -14.15
N THR A 54 2.16 -5.28 -14.46
CA THR A 54 2.39 -3.92 -14.95
C THR A 54 3.35 -3.98 -16.12
N GLU A 55 3.09 -3.20 -17.16
CA GLU A 55 3.86 -3.13 -18.40
C GLU A 55 4.31 -1.68 -18.69
N PRO A 56 5.41 -1.47 -19.42
CA PRO A 56 5.79 -0.13 -19.90
C PRO A 56 4.65 0.54 -20.67
N GLY A 57 4.43 1.83 -20.39
CA GLY A 57 3.32 2.61 -20.94
C GLY A 57 2.06 2.61 -20.08
N ASP A 58 1.94 1.74 -19.07
CA ASP A 58 0.80 1.77 -18.16
C ASP A 58 0.76 3.07 -17.34
N HIS A 59 -0.43 3.66 -17.25
CA HIS A 59 -0.77 4.67 -16.25
C HIS A 59 -1.67 4.06 -15.19
N TRP A 60 -1.25 4.20 -13.93
CA TRP A 60 -1.98 3.73 -12.76
C TRP A 60 -2.48 4.91 -11.93
N ARG A 61 -3.74 4.85 -11.51
CA ARG A 61 -4.35 5.81 -10.56
C ARG A 61 -5.03 5.08 -9.42
N ALA A 62 -4.73 5.44 -8.18
CA ALA A 62 -5.41 4.97 -6.99
C ALA A 62 -6.01 6.15 -6.23
N SER A 63 -7.33 6.10 -6.01
CA SER A 63 -8.07 7.10 -5.24
C SER A 63 -8.50 6.55 -3.90
N TYR A 64 -8.16 7.27 -2.83
CA TYR A 64 -8.48 6.91 -1.45
C TYR A 64 -9.41 7.96 -0.84
N ALA A 65 -10.66 7.57 -0.58
CA ALA A 65 -11.67 8.46 -0.04
C ALA A 65 -11.21 9.11 1.28
N GLY A 66 -11.22 10.44 1.33
CA GLY A 66 -10.81 11.22 2.51
C GLY A 66 -9.30 11.30 2.76
N ILE A 67 -8.45 10.68 1.91
CA ILE A 67 -6.99 10.72 2.04
C ILE A 67 -6.36 11.42 0.83
N GLY A 68 -6.71 11.01 -0.39
CA GLY A 68 -6.19 11.61 -1.63
C GLY A 68 -5.95 10.60 -2.75
N ASP A 69 -5.32 11.07 -3.82
CA ASP A 69 -5.03 10.30 -5.02
C ASP A 69 -3.52 10.09 -5.20
N VAL A 70 -3.14 8.94 -5.75
CA VAL A 70 -1.76 8.61 -6.13
C VAL A 70 -1.74 8.09 -7.56
N GLU A 71 -0.81 8.58 -8.36
CA GLU A 71 -0.66 8.19 -9.76
C GLU A 71 0.79 7.87 -10.11
N ILE A 72 0.98 6.94 -11.06
CA ILE A 72 2.29 6.61 -11.62
C ILE A 72 2.16 6.20 -13.08
N THR A 73 3.08 6.67 -13.93
CA THR A 73 3.27 6.18 -15.30
C THR A 73 4.53 5.34 -15.34
N ILE A 74 4.43 4.17 -15.97
CA ILE A 74 5.51 3.20 -16.08
C ILE A 74 6.26 3.47 -17.37
N SER A 75 7.55 3.79 -17.28
CA SER A 75 8.44 4.07 -18.41
C SER A 75 9.11 2.82 -18.96
#